data_AF-A0A947J3L8-F1
#
_entry.id   AF-A0A947J3L8-F1
#
_cell.length_a   1.000
_cell.length_b   1.000
_cell.length_c   1.000
_cell.angle_alpha   90.00
_cell.angle_beta   90.00
_cell.angle_gamma   90.00
#
_symmetry.space_group_name_H-M   'P 1'
#
loop_
_entity.id
_entity.type
_entity.pdbx_description
1 polymer ?
#
loop_
_entity_poly.entity_id
_entity_poly.type
_entity_poly.pdbx_seq_one_letter_code
_entity_poly.pdbx_strand_id
1 'polypeptide(L)'
;MRTVQCIRVVLAVVACVILLCSCVARSKTLSVDGEGEGIVLVGLSEFGLSASLEGPAQWSGEVTRDENATWLSAEGTFRGFGVHNLLTSVTEAWLVYSAVGETAEGARTEIRGLLYLRNSTLIPLKTGDLVVGSHYALLDLGGETYAYVGEFLATAAGEITPGQEPLSLQLVGTASVHLSGRRVELTDELVATLPLNHPALMPEFLEYVEALFAPYRP
;
A
#
# COMPACT_ATOMS: atom_id res chain seq x y z
N MET A 1 29.72 -16.47 -26.43
CA MET A 1 29.39 -17.29 -25.23
C MET A 1 28.56 -16.57 -24.15
N ARG A 2 27.90 -15.43 -24.43
CA ARG A 2 26.97 -14.77 -23.48
C ARG A 2 25.47 -15.08 -23.74
N THR A 3 25.17 -15.79 -24.82
CA THR A 3 23.80 -16.07 -25.29
C THR A 3 23.10 -17.20 -24.52
N VAL A 4 23.85 -18.06 -23.81
CA VAL A 4 23.30 -19.25 -23.11
C VAL A 4 22.81 -18.93 -21.70
N GLN A 5 23.26 -17.83 -21.08
CA GLN A 5 22.77 -17.38 -19.76
C GLN A 5 21.41 -16.66 -19.86
N CYS A 6 21.10 -15.99 -20.98
CA CYS A 6 19.79 -15.38 -21.19
C CYS A 6 18.66 -16.42 -21.28
N ILE A 7 18.94 -17.65 -21.74
CA ILE A 7 17.90 -18.67 -21.94
C ILE A 7 17.44 -19.32 -20.62
N ARG A 8 18.32 -19.39 -19.60
CA ARG A 8 17.96 -19.97 -18.29
C ARG A 8 17.08 -19.06 -17.42
N VAL A 9 17.23 -17.73 -17.54
CA VAL A 9 16.40 -16.76 -16.81
C VAL A 9 15.00 -16.68 -17.42
N VAL A 10 14.89 -16.72 -18.75
CA VAL A 10 13.60 -16.69 -19.45
C VAL A 10 12.77 -17.96 -19.16
N LEU A 11 13.40 -19.13 -19.07
CA LEU A 11 12.69 -20.38 -18.71
C LEU A 11 12.22 -20.44 -17.24
N ALA A 12 12.93 -19.80 -16.30
CA ALA A 12 12.50 -19.71 -14.90
C ALA A 12 11.30 -18.76 -14.73
N VAL A 13 11.27 -17.64 -15.45
CA VAL A 13 10.14 -16.71 -15.47
C VAL A 13 8.92 -17.37 -16.11
N VAL A 14 9.10 -18.10 -17.22
CA VAL A 14 8.01 -18.84 -17.87
C VAL A 14 7.51 -20.00 -16.99
N ALA A 15 8.36 -20.66 -16.19
CA ALA A 15 7.93 -21.66 -15.21
C ALA A 15 7.17 -21.05 -14.01
N CYS A 16 7.51 -19.84 -13.56
CA CYS A 16 6.70 -19.09 -12.58
C CYS A 16 5.33 -18.71 -13.15
N VAL A 17 5.29 -18.26 -14.42
CA VAL A 17 4.04 -17.93 -15.12
C VAL A 17 3.15 -19.19 -15.28
N ILE A 18 3.73 -20.37 -15.50
CA ILE A 18 2.96 -21.62 -15.66
C ILE A 18 2.49 -22.22 -14.31
N LEU A 19 3.26 -22.07 -13.22
CA LEU A 19 2.81 -22.44 -11.86
C LEU A 19 1.74 -21.47 -11.32
N LEU A 20 1.78 -20.20 -11.71
CA LEU A 20 0.70 -19.23 -11.45
C LEU A 20 -0.58 -19.53 -12.26
N CYS A 21 -0.47 -20.25 -13.37
CA CYS A 21 -1.62 -20.67 -14.20
C CYS A 21 -2.28 -22.00 -13.76
N SER A 22 -1.90 -22.61 -12.64
CA SER A 22 -2.48 -23.90 -12.22
C SER A 22 -2.96 -23.88 -10.76
N CYS A 23 -4.26 -23.61 -10.57
CA CYS A 23 -5.05 -23.93 -9.38
C CYS A 23 -5.02 -22.96 -8.17
N VAL A 24 -5.61 -21.77 -8.32
CA VAL A 24 -6.38 -21.15 -7.23
C VAL A 24 -7.86 -21.23 -7.61
N ALA A 25 -8.47 -22.38 -7.34
CA ALA A 25 -9.90 -22.59 -7.55
C ALA A 25 -10.70 -21.75 -6.53
N ARG A 26 -11.62 -20.90 -7.05
CA ARG A 26 -12.53 -19.96 -6.35
C ARG A 26 -11.90 -18.66 -5.81
N SER A 27 -11.22 -17.89 -6.66
CA SER A 27 -10.57 -16.66 -6.21
C SER A 27 -11.60 -15.54 -5.93
N LYS A 28 -11.72 -15.16 -4.65
CA LYS A 28 -12.26 -13.87 -4.18
C LYS A 28 -11.07 -12.97 -3.85
N THR A 29 -10.28 -12.65 -4.86
CA THR A 29 -8.95 -12.06 -4.71
C THR A 29 -8.91 -10.61 -5.18
N LEU A 30 -8.08 -9.82 -4.51
CA LEU A 30 -7.69 -8.48 -4.91
C LEU A 30 -6.28 -8.55 -5.49
N SER A 31 -6.07 -7.97 -6.68
CA SER A 31 -4.77 -7.80 -7.33
C SER A 31 -4.72 -6.42 -7.99
N VAL A 32 -4.25 -5.40 -7.26
CA VAL A 32 -4.30 -4.00 -7.71
C VAL A 32 -2.93 -3.36 -7.57
N ASP A 33 -2.48 -2.72 -8.65
CA ASP A 33 -1.29 -1.90 -8.68
C ASP A 33 -1.65 -0.44 -8.38
N GLY A 34 -0.82 0.20 -7.58
CA GLY A 34 -0.92 1.60 -7.20
C GLY A 34 0.35 2.34 -7.56
N GLU A 35 0.20 3.54 -8.11
CA GLU A 35 1.30 4.49 -8.32
C GLU A 35 0.98 5.79 -7.59
N GLY A 36 1.99 6.40 -7.01
CA GLY A 36 1.82 7.63 -6.25
C GLY A 36 3.07 8.49 -6.31
N GLU A 37 2.85 9.80 -6.26
CA GLU A 37 3.90 10.78 -6.10
C GLU A 37 3.63 11.56 -4.83
N GLY A 38 4.66 11.91 -4.07
CA GLY A 38 4.43 12.59 -2.80
C GLY A 38 5.64 13.30 -2.24
N ILE A 39 5.34 14.08 -1.21
CA ILE A 39 6.34 14.79 -0.42
C ILE A 39 6.39 14.15 0.95
N VAL A 40 7.56 13.66 1.36
CA VAL A 40 7.82 13.25 2.74
C VAL A 40 8.49 14.39 3.48
N LEU A 41 7.93 14.79 4.62
CA LEU A 41 8.55 15.71 5.56
C LEU A 41 9.10 14.93 6.74
N VAL A 42 10.40 15.02 6.98
CA VAL A 42 11.07 14.26 8.06
C VAL A 42 11.43 15.20 9.20
N GLY A 43 10.93 14.86 10.39
CA GLY A 43 11.27 15.51 11.66
C GLY A 43 12.29 14.70 12.46
N LEU A 44 13.26 15.41 13.04
CA LEU A 44 14.25 14.84 13.95
C LEU A 44 13.82 15.05 15.41
N SER A 45 13.83 13.97 16.20
CA SER A 45 13.70 14.02 17.66
C SER A 45 14.92 13.39 18.32
N GLU A 46 15.07 13.52 19.65
CA GLU A 46 16.24 13.02 20.39
C GLU A 46 16.54 11.52 20.14
N PHE A 47 15.52 10.70 19.86
CA PHE A 47 15.67 9.25 19.72
C PHE A 47 15.01 8.64 18.47
N GLY A 48 14.53 9.47 17.54
CA GLY A 48 13.82 8.95 16.38
C GLY A 48 13.57 9.96 15.27
N LEU A 49 13.23 9.41 14.12
CA LEU A 49 12.73 10.14 12.95
C LEU A 49 11.23 9.93 12.89
N SER A 50 10.48 11.00 12.60
CA SER A 50 9.10 10.90 12.14
C SER A 50 9.02 11.43 10.71
N ALA A 51 8.06 10.91 9.96
CA ALA A 51 7.85 11.27 8.58
C ALA A 51 6.34 11.38 8.31
N SER A 52 5.90 12.47 7.69
CA SER A 52 4.56 12.57 7.13
C SER A 52 4.66 12.58 5.61
N LEU A 53 3.74 11.90 4.94
CA LEU A 53 3.70 11.76 3.49
C LEU A 53 2.29 12.08 3.00
N GLU A 54 2.15 12.83 1.91
CA GLU A 54 0.88 13.00 1.21
C GLU A 54 1.07 13.21 -0.28
N GLY A 55 0.05 12.86 -1.07
CA GLY A 55 0.11 13.04 -2.51
C GLY A 55 -1.02 12.36 -3.29
N PRO A 56 -1.06 12.57 -4.62
CA PRO A 56 -1.98 11.88 -5.52
C PRO A 56 -1.64 10.39 -5.65
N ALA A 57 -2.67 9.58 -5.87
CA ALA A 57 -2.56 8.14 -6.11
C ALA A 57 -3.38 7.74 -7.35
N GLN A 58 -2.85 6.84 -8.15
CA GLN A 58 -3.57 6.14 -9.20
C GLN A 58 -3.55 4.66 -8.91
N TRP A 59 -4.69 3.99 -9.11
CA TRP A 59 -4.88 2.57 -8.83
C TRP A 59 -5.48 1.89 -10.04
N SER A 60 -4.94 0.74 -10.43
CA SER A 60 -5.50 -0.06 -11.50
C SER A 60 -5.27 -1.54 -11.23
N GLY A 61 -6.18 -2.40 -11.69
CA GLY A 61 -5.98 -3.83 -11.56
C GLY A 61 -7.29 -4.60 -11.62
N GLU A 62 -7.22 -5.81 -11.09
CA GLU A 62 -8.28 -6.80 -11.20
C GLU A 62 -8.82 -7.18 -9.82
N VAL A 63 -10.14 -7.27 -9.75
CA VAL A 63 -10.85 -7.81 -8.60
C VAL A 63 -11.68 -8.98 -9.07
N THR A 64 -11.56 -10.12 -8.39
CA THR A 64 -12.41 -11.28 -8.67
C THR A 64 -13.58 -11.37 -7.69
N ARG A 65 -14.81 -11.33 -8.22
CA ARG A 65 -16.06 -11.54 -7.48
C ARG A 65 -16.82 -12.71 -8.07
N ASP A 66 -17.08 -13.72 -7.24
CA ASP A 66 -17.94 -14.87 -7.60
C ASP A 66 -17.60 -15.44 -8.99
N GLU A 67 -16.29 -15.67 -9.21
CA GLU A 67 -15.69 -16.20 -10.45
C GLU A 67 -15.59 -15.21 -11.62
N ASN A 68 -16.13 -13.99 -11.49
CA ASN A 68 -15.99 -12.92 -12.48
C ASN A 68 -14.85 -11.98 -12.11
N ALA A 69 -13.89 -11.85 -13.01
CA ALA A 69 -12.89 -10.81 -12.96
C ALA A 69 -13.46 -9.48 -13.47
N THR A 70 -13.20 -8.40 -12.74
CA THR A 70 -13.54 -7.04 -13.14
C THR A 70 -12.29 -6.18 -13.05
N TRP A 71 -11.96 -5.53 -14.16
CA TRP A 71 -10.88 -4.55 -14.19
C TRP A 71 -11.39 -3.20 -13.68
N LEU A 72 -10.57 -2.52 -12.87
CA LEU A 72 -10.85 -1.21 -12.33
C LEU A 72 -9.71 -0.22 -12.57
N SER A 73 -10.07 1.06 -12.61
CA SER A 73 -9.14 2.20 -12.60
C SER A 73 -9.71 3.28 -11.69
N ALA A 74 -8.89 3.81 -10.79
CA ALA A 74 -9.31 4.83 -9.83
C ALA A 74 -8.19 5.84 -9.57
N GLU A 75 -8.57 7.08 -9.32
CA GLU A 75 -7.66 8.17 -8.96
C GLU A 75 -8.06 8.75 -7.60
N GLY A 76 -7.07 9.20 -6.84
CA GLY A 76 -7.33 9.78 -5.54
C GLY A 76 -6.08 10.26 -4.84
N THR A 77 -6.05 10.06 -3.53
CA THR A 77 -4.97 10.56 -2.67
C THR A 77 -4.53 9.52 -1.65
N PHE A 78 -3.32 9.69 -1.15
CA PHE A 78 -2.83 8.99 0.03
C PHE A 78 -2.34 9.99 1.09
N ARG A 79 -2.33 9.52 2.33
CA ARG A 79 -1.63 10.13 3.45
C ARG A 79 -0.87 9.05 4.20
N GLY A 80 0.32 9.36 4.67
CA GLY A 80 1.18 8.42 5.34
C GLY A 80 1.85 9.04 6.55
N PHE A 81 2.17 8.18 7.50
CA PHE A 81 2.96 8.50 8.66
C PHE A 81 3.99 7.40 8.87
N GLY A 82 5.23 7.76 9.17
CA GLY A 82 6.32 6.84 9.41
C GLY A 82 7.12 7.25 10.63
N VAL A 83 7.66 6.27 11.34
CA VAL A 83 8.59 6.47 12.43
C VAL A 83 9.77 5.53 12.30
N HIS A 84 10.94 6.01 12.67
CA HIS A 84 12.13 5.21 12.81
C HIS A 84 12.75 5.45 14.18
N ASN A 85 12.81 4.41 15.00
CA ASN A 85 13.42 4.47 16.33
C ASN A 85 14.92 4.15 16.20
N LEU A 86 15.78 5.11 16.52
CA LEU A 86 17.23 4.98 16.35
C LEU A 86 17.85 3.99 17.34
N LEU A 87 17.23 3.79 18.51
CA LEU A 87 17.72 2.87 19.55
C LEU A 87 17.42 1.41 19.19
N THR A 88 16.25 1.15 18.64
CA THR A 88 15.82 -0.22 18.28
C THR A 88 16.05 -0.55 16.81
N SER A 89 16.37 0.45 15.98
CA SER A 89 16.44 0.34 14.52
C SER A 89 15.16 -0.26 13.91
N VAL A 90 14.01 0.06 14.51
CA VAL A 90 12.70 -0.33 14.02
C VAL A 90 12.09 0.83 13.26
N THR A 91 11.67 0.56 12.03
CA THR A 91 10.84 1.44 11.21
C THR A 91 9.42 0.90 11.19
N GLU A 92 8.45 1.77 11.46
CA GLU A 92 7.03 1.49 11.27
C GLU A 92 6.44 2.58 10.38
N ALA A 93 5.57 2.20 9.44
CA ALA A 93 4.89 3.14 8.58
C ALA A 93 3.45 2.71 8.31
N TRP A 94 2.58 3.71 8.24
CA TRP A 94 1.17 3.59 7.94
C TRP A 94 0.88 4.46 6.72
N LEU A 95 0.12 3.94 5.77
CA LEU A 95 -0.32 4.71 4.61
C LEU A 95 -1.78 4.43 4.37
N VAL A 96 -2.60 5.46 4.44
CA VAL A 96 -4.02 5.42 4.13
C VAL A 96 -4.25 6.02 2.76
N TYR A 97 -5.13 5.41 1.97
CA TYR A 97 -5.44 5.87 0.61
C TYR A 97 -6.93 5.80 0.34
N SER A 98 -7.39 6.67 -0.55
CA SER A 98 -8.77 6.72 -1.05
C SER A 98 -8.74 7.14 -2.50
N ALA A 99 -9.40 6.37 -3.36
CA ALA A 99 -9.50 6.64 -4.78
C ALA A 99 -10.89 6.27 -5.31
N VAL A 100 -11.34 7.03 -6.31
CA VAL A 100 -12.63 6.86 -6.98
C VAL A 100 -12.37 6.70 -8.47
N GLY A 101 -13.15 5.85 -9.12
CA GLY A 101 -13.09 5.71 -10.56
C GLY A 101 -14.17 4.79 -11.09
N GLU A 102 -13.85 4.03 -12.12
CA GLU A 102 -14.81 3.19 -12.85
C GLU A 102 -14.24 1.81 -13.19
N THR A 103 -15.13 0.84 -13.39
CA THR A 103 -14.79 -0.44 -14.01
C THR A 103 -14.72 -0.33 -15.53
N ALA A 104 -14.19 -1.37 -16.18
CA ALA A 104 -14.26 -1.53 -17.63
C ALA A 104 -15.70 -1.43 -18.18
N GLU A 105 -16.70 -1.86 -17.41
CA GLU A 105 -18.14 -1.80 -17.74
C GLU A 105 -18.80 -0.45 -17.40
N GLY A 106 -18.05 0.52 -16.86
CA GLY A 106 -18.56 1.85 -16.49
C GLY A 106 -19.30 1.90 -15.15
N ALA A 107 -19.15 0.87 -14.30
CA ALA A 107 -19.68 0.93 -12.94
C ALA A 107 -18.76 1.79 -12.07
N ARG A 108 -19.33 2.68 -11.25
CA ARG A 108 -18.56 3.44 -10.25
C ARG A 108 -17.85 2.48 -9.30
N THR A 109 -16.56 2.73 -9.08
CA THR A 109 -15.76 2.07 -8.05
C THR A 109 -15.17 3.09 -7.09
N GLU A 110 -14.98 2.66 -5.85
CA GLU A 110 -14.25 3.42 -4.84
C GLU A 110 -13.42 2.46 -4.01
N ILE A 111 -12.12 2.70 -3.95
CA ILE A 111 -11.18 1.90 -3.17
C ILE A 111 -10.59 2.75 -2.06
N ARG A 112 -10.64 2.24 -0.84
CA ARG A 112 -10.07 2.86 0.35
C ARG A 112 -9.25 1.82 1.08
N GLY A 113 -8.15 2.20 1.69
CA GLY A 113 -7.37 1.21 2.44
C GLY A 113 -6.31 1.80 3.32
N LEU A 114 -5.71 0.91 4.10
CA LEU A 114 -4.64 1.18 5.03
C LEU A 114 -3.55 0.13 4.81
N LEU A 115 -2.33 0.60 4.58
CA LEU A 115 -1.11 -0.17 4.50
C LEU A 115 -0.36 -0.02 5.82
N TYR A 116 0.25 -1.10 6.28
CA TYR A 116 1.15 -1.10 7.42
C TYR A 116 2.44 -1.85 7.09
N LEU A 117 3.56 -1.17 7.33
CA LEU A 117 4.90 -1.70 7.24
C LEU A 117 5.53 -1.70 8.62
N ARG A 118 6.16 -2.82 8.99
CA ARG A 118 7.13 -2.86 10.09
C ARG A 118 8.40 -3.51 9.60
N ASN A 119 9.49 -2.77 9.63
CA ASN A 119 10.80 -3.25 9.28
C ASN A 119 11.74 -3.14 10.48
N SER A 120 12.45 -4.22 10.82
CA SER A 120 13.41 -4.27 11.93
C SER A 120 14.82 -4.58 11.43
N THR A 121 15.19 -3.98 10.30
CA THR A 121 16.53 -4.17 9.71
C THR A 121 17.46 -3.02 10.09
N LEU A 122 18.72 -3.37 10.39
CA LEU A 122 19.81 -2.41 10.53
C LEU A 122 20.24 -1.75 9.21
N ILE A 123 19.71 -2.22 8.08
CA ILE A 123 20.04 -1.72 6.75
C ILE A 123 19.06 -0.58 6.42
N PRO A 124 19.56 0.64 6.17
CA PRO A 124 18.72 1.72 5.65
C PRO A 124 18.13 1.32 4.30
N LEU A 125 16.82 1.55 4.12
CA LEU A 125 16.17 1.35 2.83
C LEU A 125 16.82 2.25 1.78
N LYS A 126 17.14 1.66 0.62
CA LYS A 126 17.63 2.37 -0.56
C LYS A 126 16.49 2.58 -1.55
N THR A 127 16.66 3.57 -2.41
CA THR A 127 15.82 3.74 -3.59
C THR A 127 15.74 2.44 -4.39
N GLY A 128 14.52 1.99 -4.67
CA GLY A 128 14.23 0.76 -5.40
C GLY A 128 14.25 -0.51 -4.54
N ASP A 129 14.53 -0.43 -3.24
CA ASP A 129 14.39 -1.59 -2.37
C ASP A 129 12.91 -2.01 -2.29
N LEU A 130 12.71 -3.33 -2.32
CA LEU A 130 11.40 -3.94 -2.15
C LEU A 130 11.03 -3.93 -0.66
N VAL A 131 9.89 -3.33 -0.34
CA VAL A 131 9.27 -3.42 0.99
C VAL A 131 8.02 -4.29 0.92
N VAL A 132 7.77 -5.02 2.01
CA VAL A 132 6.63 -5.93 2.15
C VAL A 132 5.92 -5.59 3.45
N GLY A 133 4.59 -5.49 3.39
CA GLY A 133 3.77 -5.24 4.57
C GLY A 133 2.37 -5.80 4.42
N SER A 134 1.50 -5.45 5.36
CA SER A 134 0.10 -5.89 5.37
C SER A 134 -0.81 -4.76 4.93
N HIS A 135 -1.96 -5.11 4.34
CA HIS A 135 -2.99 -4.14 4.02
C HIS A 135 -4.39 -4.61 4.42
N TYR A 136 -5.23 -3.61 4.59
CA TYR A 136 -6.67 -3.71 4.67
C TYR A 136 -7.27 -2.76 3.64
N ALA A 137 -8.22 -3.26 2.83
CA ALA A 137 -8.88 -2.46 1.80
C ALA A 137 -10.40 -2.69 1.80
N LEU A 138 -11.14 -1.61 1.60
CA LEU A 138 -12.54 -1.60 1.24
C LEU A 138 -12.68 -1.20 -0.23
N LEU A 139 -13.49 -1.97 -0.95
CA LEU A 139 -13.84 -1.70 -2.32
C LEU A 139 -15.37 -1.59 -2.42
N ASP A 140 -15.88 -0.40 -2.72
CA ASP A 140 -17.25 -0.22 -3.18
C ASP A 140 -17.27 -0.39 -4.69
N LEU A 141 -18.03 -1.37 -5.15
CA LEU A 141 -18.19 -1.68 -6.57
C LEU A 141 -19.68 -1.81 -6.88
N GLY A 142 -20.22 -0.83 -7.61
CA GLY A 142 -21.63 -0.81 -7.99
C GLY A 142 -22.60 -0.71 -6.81
N GLY A 143 -22.18 -0.11 -5.68
CA GLY A 143 -23.00 0.06 -4.47
C GLY A 143 -22.92 -1.10 -3.49
N GLU A 144 -22.11 -2.13 -3.78
CA GLU A 144 -21.78 -3.18 -2.82
C GLU A 144 -20.36 -3.00 -2.29
N THR A 145 -20.20 -3.08 -0.96
CA THR A 145 -18.89 -2.96 -0.31
C THR A 145 -18.28 -4.34 -0.04
N TYR A 146 -17.00 -4.46 -0.39
CA TYR A 146 -16.20 -5.65 -0.21
C TYR A 146 -14.96 -5.33 0.63
N ALA A 147 -14.66 -6.18 1.62
CA ALA A 147 -13.48 -6.04 2.45
C ALA A 147 -12.40 -7.05 2.05
N TYR A 148 -11.15 -6.59 2.02
CA TYR A 148 -9.97 -7.38 1.67
C TYR A 148 -8.87 -7.20 2.71
N VAL A 149 -8.15 -8.28 2.99
CA VAL A 149 -6.91 -8.27 3.78
C VAL A 149 -5.84 -9.05 3.05
N GLY A 150 -4.60 -8.61 3.17
CA GLY A 150 -3.48 -9.34 2.58
C GLY A 150 -2.15 -8.63 2.72
N GLU A 151 -1.30 -8.82 1.72
CA GLU A 151 0.07 -8.31 1.68
C GLU A 151 0.22 -7.31 0.55
N PHE A 152 1.08 -6.31 0.76
CA PHE A 152 1.53 -5.43 -0.29
C PHE A 152 3.02 -5.57 -0.53
N LEU A 153 3.41 -5.35 -1.77
CA LEU A 153 4.79 -5.19 -2.22
C LEU A 153 4.95 -3.75 -2.69
N ALA A 154 6.00 -3.04 -2.28
CA ALA A 154 6.23 -1.69 -2.77
C ALA A 154 7.69 -1.40 -3.07
N THR A 155 7.91 -0.46 -3.98
CA THR A 155 9.21 0.14 -4.24
C THR A 155 9.04 1.64 -4.28
N ALA A 156 10.00 2.39 -3.75
CA ALA A 156 9.99 3.85 -3.80
C ALA A 156 11.29 4.39 -4.37
N ALA A 157 11.19 5.52 -5.07
CA ALA A 157 12.32 6.28 -5.56
C ALA A 157 12.09 7.76 -5.29
N GLY A 158 13.16 8.49 -4.98
CA GLY A 158 13.04 9.92 -4.73
C GLY A 158 14.38 10.59 -4.50
N GLU A 159 14.32 11.90 -4.37
CA GLU A 159 15.45 12.77 -4.10
C GLU A 159 15.25 13.47 -2.76
N ILE A 160 16.32 13.49 -1.95
CA ILE A 160 16.33 14.18 -0.66
C ILE A 160 16.82 15.61 -0.89
N THR A 161 16.04 16.57 -0.44
CA THR A 161 16.39 17.99 -0.39
C THR A 161 16.26 18.53 1.03
N PRO A 162 16.96 19.62 1.38
CA PRO A 162 16.71 20.32 2.63
C PRO A 162 15.27 20.80 2.70
N GLY A 163 14.60 20.60 3.84
CA GLY A 163 13.25 21.10 4.05
C GLY A 163 13.22 22.60 4.33
N GLN A 164 12.00 23.17 4.38
CA GLN A 164 11.78 24.61 4.64
C GLN A 164 12.00 24.98 6.11
N GLU A 165 11.88 24.02 7.03
CA GLU A 165 12.06 24.24 8.47
C GLU A 165 13.47 23.83 8.94
N PRO A 166 14.03 24.47 9.98
CA PRO A 166 15.29 24.04 10.58
C PRO A 166 15.23 22.56 11.00
N LEU A 167 16.27 21.80 10.65
CA LEU A 167 16.38 20.36 10.95
C LEU A 167 15.28 19.49 10.31
N SER A 168 14.68 19.94 9.22
CA SER A 168 13.77 19.14 8.40
C SER A 168 14.42 18.68 7.10
N LEU A 169 14.03 17.50 6.62
CA LEU A 169 14.35 17.01 5.28
C LEU A 169 13.06 16.84 4.50
N GLN A 170 13.14 17.09 3.19
CA GLN A 170 12.08 16.84 2.25
C GLN A 170 12.51 15.72 1.30
N LEU A 171 11.67 14.70 1.12
CA LEU A 171 11.83 13.72 0.05
C LEU A 171 10.74 13.98 -0.98
N VAL A 172 11.11 14.18 -2.24
CA VAL A 172 10.15 14.19 -3.35
C VAL A 172 10.40 12.94 -4.18
N GLY A 173 9.36 12.18 -4.45
CA GLY A 173 9.54 10.89 -5.10
C GLY A 173 8.26 10.25 -5.60
N THR A 174 8.46 9.10 -6.21
CA THR A 174 7.42 8.22 -6.71
C THR A 174 7.48 6.88 -5.99
N ALA A 175 6.34 6.22 -5.87
CA ALA A 175 6.22 4.88 -5.33
C ALA A 175 5.29 4.04 -6.19
N SER A 176 5.63 2.76 -6.32
CA SER A 176 4.77 1.73 -6.91
C SER A 176 4.44 0.71 -5.83
N VAL A 177 3.18 0.31 -5.77
CA VAL A 177 2.61 -0.66 -4.82
C VAL A 177 1.88 -1.72 -5.61
N HIS A 178 1.97 -2.97 -5.19
CA HIS A 178 1.10 -4.05 -5.60
C HIS A 178 0.37 -4.60 -4.37
N LEU A 179 -0.96 -4.64 -4.41
CA LEU A 179 -1.81 -5.19 -3.37
C LEU A 179 -2.29 -6.57 -3.78
N SER A 180 -2.07 -7.54 -2.90
CA SER A 180 -2.60 -8.90 -3.06
C SER A 180 -3.39 -9.28 -1.81
N GLY A 181 -4.57 -9.89 -1.96
CA GLY A 181 -5.37 -10.22 -0.78
C GLY A 181 -6.56 -11.09 -1.06
N ARG A 182 -7.19 -11.53 0.03
CA ARG A 182 -8.42 -12.32 0.01
C ARG A 182 -9.58 -11.51 0.58
N ARG A 183 -10.77 -11.74 0.02
CA ARG A 183 -12.00 -11.20 0.57
C ARG A 183 -12.26 -11.77 1.97
N VAL A 184 -12.76 -10.91 2.84
CA VAL A 184 -13.21 -11.21 4.20
C VAL A 184 -14.61 -10.65 4.42
N GLU A 185 -15.27 -11.14 5.45
CA GLU A 185 -16.53 -10.56 5.91
C GLU A 185 -16.26 -9.23 6.62
N LEU A 186 -17.12 -8.24 6.38
CA LEU A 186 -17.02 -6.95 7.03
C LEU A 186 -17.54 -7.09 8.47
N THR A 187 -16.63 -6.98 9.44
CA THR A 187 -16.93 -7.08 10.87
C THR A 187 -16.28 -5.91 11.60
N ASP A 188 -16.82 -5.51 12.76
CA ASP A 188 -16.25 -4.44 13.60
C ASP A 188 -14.77 -4.66 13.96
N GLU A 189 -14.34 -5.93 14.09
CA GLU A 189 -12.98 -6.30 14.47
C GLU A 189 -11.95 -6.15 13.33
N LEU A 190 -12.38 -5.90 12.09
CA LEU A 190 -11.51 -6.03 10.92
C LEU A 190 -10.50 -4.86 10.79
N VAL A 191 -10.91 -3.65 11.18
CA VAL A 191 -10.04 -2.46 11.21
C VAL A 191 -8.98 -2.58 12.31
N ALA A 192 -9.22 -3.39 13.34
CA ALA A 192 -8.28 -3.61 14.45
C ALA A 192 -7.08 -4.51 14.09
N THR A 193 -7.02 -5.04 12.86
CA THR A 193 -5.93 -5.93 12.43
C THR A 193 -4.61 -5.18 12.20
N LEU A 194 -4.66 -3.87 11.94
CA LEU A 194 -3.47 -3.04 11.78
C LEU A 194 -3.19 -2.24 13.06
N PRO A 195 -1.93 -2.18 13.53
CA PRO A 195 -1.61 -1.59 14.82
C PRO A 195 -1.68 -0.05 14.75
N LEU A 196 -2.82 0.50 15.14
CA LEU A 196 -3.08 1.95 15.22
C LEU A 196 -2.87 2.53 16.62
N ASN A 197 -2.30 1.75 17.55
CA ASN A 197 -2.06 2.13 18.94
C ASN A 197 -0.62 2.58 19.22
N HIS A 198 0.16 2.88 18.17
CA HIS A 198 1.54 3.32 18.32
C HIS A 198 1.58 4.74 18.92
N PRO A 199 2.35 5.00 20.01
CA PRO A 199 2.28 6.26 20.76
C PRO A 199 2.76 7.49 19.98
N ALA A 200 3.53 7.28 18.90
CA ALA A 200 3.98 8.36 18.02
C ALA A 200 3.00 8.70 16.90
N LEU A 201 1.91 7.94 16.71
CA LEU A 201 0.90 8.28 15.70
C LEU A 201 0.27 9.64 16.03
N MET A 202 0.22 10.50 15.02
CA MET A 202 -0.39 11.82 15.16
C MET A 202 -1.91 11.69 15.31
N PRO A 203 -2.55 12.42 16.23
CA PRO A 203 -4.01 12.42 16.37
C PRO A 203 -4.74 12.70 15.06
N GLU A 204 -4.24 13.64 14.26
CA GLU A 204 -4.82 14.04 12.98
C GLU A 204 -4.79 12.90 11.95
N PHE A 205 -3.77 12.03 12.01
CA PHE A 205 -3.70 10.83 11.17
C PHE A 205 -4.76 9.81 11.59
N LEU A 206 -4.92 9.60 12.90
CA LEU A 206 -5.93 8.68 13.44
C LEU A 206 -7.36 9.15 13.13
N GLU A 207 -7.63 10.45 13.28
CA GLU A 207 -8.91 11.06 12.90
C GLU A 207 -9.20 10.88 11.41
N TYR A 208 -8.19 11.04 10.55
CA TYR A 208 -8.34 10.81 9.11
C TYR A 208 -8.66 9.35 8.79
N VAL A 209 -7.96 8.39 9.42
CA VAL A 209 -8.26 6.96 9.28
C VAL A 209 -9.69 6.68 9.74
N GLU A 210 -10.09 7.19 10.91
CA GLU A 210 -11.44 7.00 11.41
C GLU A 210 -12.49 7.56 10.45
N ALA A 211 -12.33 8.80 9.98
CA ALA A 211 -13.26 9.43 9.04
C ALA A 211 -13.40 8.63 7.73
N LEU A 212 -12.30 8.03 7.24
CA LEU A 212 -12.31 7.27 6.00
C LEU A 212 -13.10 5.95 6.11
N PHE A 213 -13.03 5.30 7.27
CA PHE A 213 -13.68 4.01 7.51
C PHE A 213 -15.03 4.10 8.22
N ALA A 214 -15.38 5.23 8.84
CA ALA A 214 -16.63 5.43 9.58
C ALA A 214 -17.91 5.08 8.79
N PRO A 215 -18.04 5.40 7.48
CA PRO A 215 -19.26 5.06 6.72
C PRO A 215 -19.50 3.56 6.53
N TYR A 216 -18.52 2.72 6.84
CA TYR A 216 -18.53 1.28 6.57
C TYR A 216 -18.41 0.43 7.84
N ARG A 217 -18.60 1.03 9.01
CA ARG A 217 -18.82 0.24 10.23
C ARG A 217 -20.23 -0.38 10.15
N PRO A 218 -20.37 -1.69 10.36
CA PRO A 218 -21.65 -2.39 10.26
C PRO A 218 -22.71 -1.89 11.27
#